data_AF-A0A6G3MJK9-F1
#
_entry.id   AF-A0A6G3MJK9-F1
#
_cell.length_a   1.000
_cell.length_b   1.000
_cell.length_c   1.000
_cell.angle_alpha   90.00
_cell.angle_beta   90.00
_cell.angle_gamma   90.00
#
_symmetry.space_group_name_H-M   'P 1'
#
loop_
_entity.id
_entity.type
_entity.pdbx_description
1 polymer ?
#
loop_
_entity_poly.entity_id
_entity_poly.type
_entity_poly.pdbx_seq_one_letter_code
_entity_poly.pdbx_strand_id
1 'polypeptide(L)'
;MEVKYGQVVVGAPGCGKTIYCKALLKYLIESTRNSIIVNLDPANDIAYEECTIDIRNLITVENVMERYKFGPNGALLYCMQHLLDNKDWLITELLKYTNHYIIFDCPGQSELYSTDNSLKNLLHYFSQQNYRV
;
A
#
# COMPACT_ATOMS: atom_id res chain seq x y z
N MET A 1 3.85 4.52 -23.35
CA MET A 1 2.98 4.32 -22.18
C MET A 1 3.02 5.58 -21.34
N GLU A 2 1.88 6.03 -20.82
CA GLU A 2 1.81 7.22 -19.98
C GLU A 2 2.50 6.99 -18.62
N VAL A 3 3.22 8.00 -18.15
CA VAL A 3 3.92 7.96 -16.86
C VAL A 3 2.94 8.33 -15.76
N LYS A 4 2.83 7.49 -14.72
CA LYS A 4 1.96 7.72 -13.57
C LYS A 4 2.79 8.19 -12.38
N TYR A 5 2.26 9.10 -11.57
CA TYR A 5 2.97 9.68 -10.44
C TYR A 5 2.27 9.38 -9.12
N GLY A 6 3.07 9.18 -8.08
CA GLY A 6 2.57 8.99 -6.73
C GLY A 6 3.63 9.26 -5.68
N GLN A 7 3.34 8.81 -4.47
CA GLN A 7 4.27 8.85 -3.34
C GLN A 7 4.06 7.64 -2.44
N VAL A 8 5.16 7.16 -1.86
CA VAL A 8 5.16 6.08 -0.88
C VAL A 8 5.33 6.67 0.52
N VAL A 9 4.35 6.46 1.39
CA VAL A 9 4.36 7.01 2.75
C VAL A 9 4.85 5.93 3.71
N VAL A 10 6.04 6.15 4.27
CA VAL A 10 6.70 5.26 5.24
C VAL A 10 6.99 6.00 6.53
N GLY A 11 7.13 5.25 7.63
CA GLY A 11 7.29 5.80 8.97
C GLY A 11 6.88 4.82 10.05
N ALA A 12 7.40 5.02 11.26
CA ALA A 12 7.19 4.13 12.40
C ALA A 12 5.69 3.96 12.78
N PRO A 13 5.33 2.96 13.58
CA PRO A 13 3.97 2.82 14.08
C PRO A 13 3.57 4.07 14.89
N GLY A 14 2.33 4.53 14.72
CA GLY A 14 1.81 5.69 15.46
C GLY A 14 2.30 7.07 14.99
N CYS A 15 3.20 7.18 14.00
CA CYS A 15 3.70 8.48 13.53
C CYS A 15 2.71 9.28 12.65
N GLY A 16 1.50 8.75 12.43
CA GLY A 16 0.42 9.45 11.73
C GLY A 16 0.38 9.27 10.20
N LYS A 17 1.02 8.25 9.62
CA LYS A 17 1.00 7.99 8.15
C LYS A 17 -0.41 7.99 7.55
N THR A 18 -1.30 7.16 8.09
CA THR A 18 -2.69 7.05 7.63
C THR A 18 -3.43 8.40 7.72
N ILE A 19 -3.21 9.16 8.78
CA ILE A 19 -3.79 10.51 8.95
C ILE A 19 -3.25 11.47 7.89
N TYR A 20 -1.94 11.45 7.66
CA TYR A 20 -1.29 12.23 6.61
C TYR A 20 -1.83 11.87 5.21
N CYS A 21 -1.96 10.58 4.89
CA CYS A 21 -2.52 10.12 3.62
C CYS A 21 -3.95 10.65 3.40
N LYS A 22 -4.82 10.56 4.42
CA LYS A 22 -6.19 11.09 4.38
C LYS A 22 -6.21 12.61 4.16
N ALA A 23 -5.42 13.35 4.94
CA ALA A 23 -5.35 14.81 4.83
C ALA A 23 -4.83 15.26 3.45
N LEU A 24 -3.81 14.55 2.92
CA LEU A 24 -3.27 14.84 1.60
C LEU A 24 -4.28 14.55 0.50
N LEU A 25 -4.98 13.40 0.54
CA LEU A 25 -6.01 13.08 -0.44
C LEU A 25 -7.06 14.19 -0.51
N LYS A 26 -7.59 14.60 0.65
CA LYS A 26 -8.55 15.69 0.75
C LYS A 26 -8.02 16.98 0.13
N TYR A 27 -6.81 17.39 0.50
CA TYR A 27 -6.17 18.59 -0.05
C TYR A 27 -6.02 18.55 -1.57
N LEU A 28 -5.60 17.41 -2.13
CA LEU A 28 -5.42 17.26 -3.58
C LEU A 28 -6.76 17.31 -4.33
N ILE A 29 -7.80 16.67 -3.81
CA ILE A 29 -9.16 16.73 -4.38
C ILE A 29 -9.69 18.17 -4.35
N GLU A 30 -9.56 18.88 -3.23
CA GLU A 30 -9.94 20.29 -3.09
C GLU A 30 -9.14 21.20 -4.05
N SER A 31 -7.91 20.81 -4.37
CA SER A 31 -7.05 21.46 -5.36
C SER A 31 -7.29 20.97 -6.80
N THR A 32 -8.45 20.38 -7.07
CA THR A 32 -8.90 19.86 -8.38
C THR A 32 -8.01 18.80 -9.02
N ARG A 33 -7.21 18.09 -8.21
CA ARG A 33 -6.33 17.00 -8.65
C ARG A 33 -6.91 15.64 -8.30
N ASN A 34 -7.34 14.91 -9.31
CA ASN A 34 -7.76 13.52 -9.19
C ASN A 34 -6.67 12.69 -8.49
N SER A 35 -7.03 12.05 -7.39
CA SER A 35 -6.08 11.35 -6.52
C SER A 35 -6.74 10.15 -5.86
N ILE A 36 -5.95 9.12 -5.54
CA ILE A 36 -6.41 7.90 -4.88
C ILE A 36 -5.47 7.52 -3.75
N ILE A 37 -6.01 6.79 -2.75
CA ILE A 37 -5.20 6.12 -1.74
C ILE A 37 -5.18 4.61 -2.03
N VAL A 38 -3.98 4.04 -1.90
CA VAL A 38 -3.73 2.60 -1.89
C VAL A 38 -3.28 2.22 -0.48
N ASN A 39 -4.08 1.43 0.22
CA ASN A 39 -3.70 0.84 1.49
C ASN A 39 -2.85 -0.40 1.24
N LEU A 40 -1.58 -0.36 1.65
CA LEU A 40 -0.66 -1.50 1.65
C LEU A 40 -0.44 -2.08 3.05
N ASP A 41 -1.14 -1.58 4.08
CA ASP A 41 -1.07 -2.15 5.44
C ASP A 41 -2.17 -3.21 5.66
N PRO A 42 -1.82 -4.51 5.67
CA PRO A 42 -2.79 -5.60 5.85
C PRO A 42 -3.23 -5.81 7.30
N ALA A 43 -2.66 -5.07 8.26
CA ALA A 43 -3.06 -5.07 9.68
C ALA A 43 -3.88 -3.82 10.05
N ASN A 44 -4.13 -2.92 9.10
CA ASN A 44 -4.84 -1.69 9.38
C ASN A 44 -6.35 -1.90 9.35
N ASP A 45 -6.94 -2.12 10.53
CA ASP A 45 -8.40 -2.24 10.70
C ASP A 45 -9.14 -0.91 10.54
N ILE A 46 -8.42 0.22 10.62
CA ILE A 46 -8.97 1.56 10.44
C ILE A 46 -9.18 1.77 8.94
N ALA A 47 -10.19 1.08 8.43
CA ALA A 47 -10.66 1.19 7.07
C ALA A 47 -10.71 2.67 6.69
N TYR A 48 -9.96 3.01 5.67
CA TYR A 48 -10.28 4.18 4.89
C TYR A 48 -11.66 3.93 4.27
N GLU A 49 -12.69 4.62 4.75
CA GLU A 49 -13.94 4.69 3.98
C GLU A 49 -13.69 5.21 2.56
N GLU A 50 -12.61 6.00 2.39
CA GLU A 50 -12.19 6.63 1.15
C GLU A 50 -11.07 5.87 0.40
N CYS A 51 -10.58 4.72 0.88
CA CYS A 51 -9.50 4.02 0.17
C CYS A 51 -10.02 3.41 -1.10
N THR A 52 -9.23 3.60 -2.14
CA THR A 52 -9.58 3.18 -3.48
C THR A 52 -9.13 1.74 -3.74
N ILE A 53 -7.96 1.35 -3.25
CA ILE A 53 -7.39 0.00 -3.43
C ILE A 53 -6.82 -0.47 -2.10
N ASP A 54 -7.32 -1.60 -1.59
CA ASP A 54 -6.97 -2.11 -0.28
C ASP A 54 -6.37 -3.52 -0.36
N ILE A 55 -5.12 -3.70 0.11
CA ILE A 55 -4.45 -5.00 0.20
C ILE A 55 -5.28 -6.03 0.97
N ARG A 56 -6.15 -5.61 1.90
CA ARG A 56 -7.00 -6.51 2.69
C ARG A 56 -7.99 -7.30 1.82
N ASN A 57 -8.30 -6.81 0.61
CA ASN A 57 -9.10 -7.55 -0.37
C ASN A 57 -8.33 -8.73 -1.01
N LEU A 58 -6.99 -8.71 -0.94
CA LEU A 58 -6.11 -9.78 -1.36
C LEU A 58 -5.74 -10.68 -0.18
N ILE A 59 -5.26 -10.08 0.92
CA ILE A 59 -4.77 -10.80 2.11
C ILE A 59 -4.80 -9.92 3.36
N THR A 60 -5.15 -10.50 4.50
CA THR A 60 -5.13 -9.83 5.82
C THR A 60 -4.22 -10.55 6.80
N VAL A 61 -3.71 -9.82 7.80
CA VAL A 61 -2.85 -10.41 8.84
C VAL A 61 -3.63 -11.43 9.67
N GLU A 62 -4.90 -11.16 9.98
CA GLU A 62 -5.75 -12.02 10.79
C GLU A 62 -5.92 -13.41 10.13
N ASN A 63 -6.23 -13.43 8.83
CA ASN A 63 -6.40 -14.65 8.06
C ASN A 63 -5.11 -15.49 8.01
N VAL A 64 -3.96 -14.83 7.90
CA VAL A 64 -2.65 -15.49 7.87
C VAL A 64 -2.29 -16.05 9.24
N MET A 65 -2.52 -15.29 10.32
CA MET A 65 -2.32 -15.74 11.69
C MET A 65 -3.18 -16.98 11.99
N GLU A 66 -4.46 -16.96 11.60
CA GLU A 66 -5.37 -18.08 11.84
C GLU A 66 -4.95 -19.35 11.08
N ARG A 67 -4.61 -19.19 9.80
CA ARG A 67 -4.30 -20.31 8.88
C ARG A 67 -2.93 -20.91 9.11
N TYR A 68 -1.91 -20.09 9.30
CA TYR A 68 -0.50 -20.53 9.37
C TYR A 68 0.06 -20.52 10.79
N LYS A 69 -0.73 -20.13 11.80
CA LYS A 69 -0.34 -20.04 13.21
C LYS A 69 0.88 -19.13 13.44
N PHE A 70 1.04 -18.12 12.60
CA PHE A 70 2.07 -17.10 12.76
C PHE A 70 1.67 -16.10 13.85
N GLY A 71 2.68 -15.50 14.49
CA GLY A 71 2.48 -14.28 15.27
C GLY A 71 2.27 -13.07 14.35
N PRO A 72 1.83 -11.92 14.89
CA PRO A 72 1.47 -10.73 14.10
C PRO A 72 2.55 -10.28 13.12
N ASN A 73 3.81 -10.21 13.57
CA ASN A 73 4.92 -9.76 12.72
C ASN A 73 5.24 -10.77 11.59
N GLY A 74 5.18 -12.07 11.88
CA GLY A 74 5.40 -13.12 10.87
C GLY A 74 4.27 -13.16 9.83
N ALA A 75 3.04 -12.95 10.28
CA ALA A 75 1.89 -12.85 9.39
C ALA A 75 1.96 -11.60 8.49
N LEU A 76 2.34 -10.45 9.06
CA LEU A 76 2.55 -9.22 8.30
C LEU A 76 3.64 -9.36 7.23
N LEU A 77 4.77 -9.99 7.57
CA LEU A 77 5.84 -10.29 6.61
C LEU A 77 5.33 -11.18 5.46
N TYR A 78 4.59 -12.24 5.79
CA TYR A 78 3.98 -13.11 4.80
C TYR A 78 3.01 -12.35 3.88
N CYS A 79 2.18 -11.45 4.41
CA CYS A 79 1.29 -10.62 3.60
C CYS A 79 2.05 -9.78 2.58
N MET A 80 3.20 -9.19 2.96
CA MET A 80 4.02 -8.40 2.06
C MET A 80 4.66 -9.24 0.94
N GLN A 81 5.14 -10.44 1.28
CA GLN A 81 5.65 -11.40 0.29
C GLN A 81 4.54 -11.86 -0.65
N HIS A 82 3.36 -12.17 -0.11
CA HIS A 82 2.21 -12.56 -0.90
C HIS A 82 1.75 -11.45 -1.86
N LEU A 83 1.80 -10.18 -1.43
CA LEU A 83 1.55 -9.05 -2.32
C LEU A 83 2.58 -8.99 -3.45
N LEU A 84 3.87 -9.20 -3.17
CA LEU A 84 4.91 -9.18 -4.20
C LEU A 84 4.72 -10.31 -5.23
N ASP A 85 4.39 -11.50 -4.76
CA ASP A 85 4.10 -12.66 -5.62
C ASP A 85 2.88 -12.40 -6.50
N ASN A 86 1.89 -11.68 -5.98
CA ASN A 86 0.64 -11.32 -6.66
C ASN A 86 0.62 -9.85 -7.12
N LYS A 87 1.79 -9.23 -7.37
CA LYS A 87 1.90 -7.80 -7.74
C LYS A 87 1.07 -7.38 -8.95
N ASP A 88 0.77 -8.31 -9.85
CA ASP A 88 -0.07 -8.07 -11.02
C ASP A 88 -1.53 -7.78 -10.66
N TRP A 89 -2.02 -8.29 -9.52
CA TRP A 89 -3.30 -7.89 -8.96
C TRP A 89 -3.31 -6.38 -8.68
N LEU A 90 -2.27 -5.88 -8.01
CA LEU A 90 -2.19 -4.46 -7.66
C LEU A 90 -2.08 -3.58 -8.92
N ILE A 91 -1.31 -4.00 -9.92
CA ILE A 91 -1.27 -3.30 -11.21
C ILE A 91 -2.64 -3.28 -11.88
N THR A 92 -3.36 -4.41 -11.88
CA THR A 92 -4.71 -4.51 -12.45
C THR A 92 -5.68 -3.55 -11.76
N GLU A 93 -5.64 -3.45 -10.43
CA GLU A 93 -6.44 -2.49 -9.67
C GLU A 93 -6.05 -1.04 -10.02
N LEU A 94 -4.75 -0.73 -10.07
CA LEU A 94 -4.24 0.59 -10.42
C LEU A 94 -4.60 1.03 -11.84
N LEU A 95 -4.71 0.10 -12.79
CA LEU A 95 -5.08 0.41 -14.18
C LEU A 95 -6.51 0.93 -14.33
N LYS A 96 -7.38 0.70 -13.34
CA LYS A 96 -8.74 1.29 -13.30
C LYS A 96 -8.72 2.81 -13.11
N TYR A 97 -7.59 3.38 -12.67
CA TYR A 97 -7.44 4.79 -12.33
C TYR A 97 -6.41 5.47 -13.24
N THR A 98 -6.89 6.01 -14.36
CA THR A 98 -6.07 6.82 -15.29
C THR A 98 -6.05 8.28 -14.84
N ASN A 99 -4.92 8.99 -15.01
CA ASN A 99 -4.79 10.41 -14.61
C ASN A 99 -5.04 10.72 -13.13
N HIS A 100 -4.75 9.78 -12.22
CA HIS A 100 -4.81 10.01 -10.78
C HIS A 100 -3.40 10.10 -10.17
N TYR A 101 -3.23 10.98 -9.18
CA TYR A 101 -2.07 10.93 -8.28
C TYR A 101 -2.27 9.85 -7.22
N ILE A 102 -1.24 9.04 -6.95
CA ILE A 102 -1.39 7.82 -6.14
C ILE A 102 -0.65 7.98 -4.82
N ILE A 103 -1.35 7.79 -3.70
CA ILE A 103 -0.77 7.83 -2.36
C ILE A 103 -0.75 6.40 -1.80
N PHE A 104 0.43 5.83 -1.58
CA PHE A 104 0.58 4.50 -0.99
C PHE A 104 0.80 4.61 0.52
N ASP A 105 -0.17 4.19 1.34
CA ASP A 105 0.02 4.06 2.80
C ASP A 105 0.62 2.71 3.12
N CYS A 106 1.85 2.71 3.63
CA CYS A 106 2.60 1.49 3.89
C CYS A 106 2.49 1.07 5.37
N PRO A 107 2.71 -0.23 5.65
CA PRO A 107 2.71 -0.74 7.02
C PRO A 107 3.61 0.05 7.98
N GLY A 108 3.18 0.19 9.23
CA GLY A 108 3.96 0.94 10.22
C GLY A 108 5.20 0.25 10.75
N GLN A 109 5.28 -1.08 10.67
CA GLN A 109 6.36 -1.84 11.32
C GLN A 109 7.69 -1.66 10.58
N SER A 110 8.64 -0.98 11.24
CA SER A 110 9.96 -0.66 10.67
C SER A 110 10.79 -1.91 10.33
N GLU A 111 10.54 -3.00 11.05
CA GLU A 111 11.20 -4.30 10.88
C GLU A 111 10.98 -4.91 9.49
N LEU A 112 9.85 -4.60 8.85
CA LEU A 112 9.57 -5.02 7.47
C LEU A 112 10.57 -4.45 6.46
N TYR A 113 11.03 -3.22 6.70
CA TYR A 113 11.89 -2.51 5.75
C TYR A 113 13.38 -2.83 5.92
N SER A 114 13.76 -3.35 7.09
CA SER A 114 15.13 -3.72 7.40
C SER A 114 15.45 -5.18 7.07
N THR A 115 14.49 -6.09 7.25
CA THR A 115 14.73 -7.54 7.16
C THR A 115 14.26 -8.18 5.85
N ASP A 116 13.33 -7.54 5.14
CA ASP A 116 12.73 -8.08 3.93
C ASP A 116 12.77 -7.09 2.77
N ASN A 117 12.97 -7.61 1.55
CA ASN A 117 13.11 -6.78 0.35
C ASN A 117 11.80 -6.63 -0.42
N SER A 118 10.66 -7.11 0.09
CA SER A 118 9.40 -7.14 -0.66
C SER A 118 8.94 -5.75 -1.07
N LEU A 119 9.00 -4.76 -0.18
CA LEU A 119 8.66 -3.39 -0.56
C LEU A 119 9.63 -2.87 -1.62
N LYS A 120 10.95 -3.03 -1.44
CA LYS A 120 11.95 -2.55 -2.42
C LYS A 120 11.73 -3.17 -3.80
N ASN A 121 11.46 -4.46 -3.85
CA ASN A 121 11.19 -5.20 -5.09
C ASN A 121 9.86 -4.76 -5.71
N LEU A 122 8.83 -4.48 -4.91
CA LEU A 122 7.57 -3.92 -5.38
C LEU A 122 7.76 -2.52 -5.99
N LEU A 123 8.53 -1.65 -5.34
CA LEU A 123 8.86 -0.31 -5.88
C LEU A 123 9.68 -0.40 -7.16
N HIS A 124 10.63 -1.34 -7.24
CA HIS A 124 11.35 -1.62 -8.47
C HIS A 124 10.39 -2.06 -9.58
N TYR A 125 9.45 -2.94 -9.27
CA TYR A 125 8.43 -3.37 -10.23
C TYR A 125 7.54 -2.21 -10.71
N PHE A 126 7.10 -1.33 -9.81
CA PHE A 126 6.37 -0.11 -10.17
C PHE A 126 7.14 0.75 -11.19
N SER A 127 8.46 0.89 -11.01
CA SER A 127 9.28 1.63 -11.96
C SER A 127 9.29 1.00 -13.36
N GLN A 128 9.30 -0.34 -13.44
CA GLN A 128 9.20 -1.08 -14.71
C GLN A 128 7.83 -0.89 -15.38
N GLN A 129 6.78 -0.64 -14.59
CA GLN A 129 5.42 -0.38 -15.05
C GLN A 129 5.12 1.12 -15.31
N ASN A 130 6.15 1.98 -15.39
CA ASN A 130 6.05 3.43 -15.58
C ASN A 130 5.34 4.20 -14.45
N TYR A 131 5.37 3.69 -13.22
CA TYR A 131 4.99 4.44 -12.03
C TYR A 131 6.24 5.12 -11.44
N ARG A 132 6.14 6.42 -11.17
CA ARG A 132 7.16 7.26 -10.53
C ARG A 132 6.67 7.60 -9.13
N VAL A 133 7.23 6.92 -8.14
CA VAL A 133 6.84 6.99 -6.72
C VAL A 133 8.06 7.06 -5.82
#